data_AF-A0A451C8U6-F1
#
_entry.id   AF-A0A451C8U6-F1
#
_cell.length_a   1.000
_cell.length_b   1.000
_cell.length_c   1.000
_cell.angle_alpha   90.00
_cell.angle_beta   90.00
_cell.angle_gamma   90.00
#
_symmetry.space_group_name_H-M   'P 1'
#
loop_
_entity.id
_entity.type
_entity.pdbx_description
1 polymer ?
#
loop_
_entity_poly.entity_id
_entity_poly.type
_entity_poly.pdbx_seq_one_letter_code
_entity_poly.pdbx_strand_id
1 'polypeptide(L)'
;MKAIPREQVISHLATDNPWWRAPHEIPSMFSGLQPRPYLEMLLPLIEMAAPQRAVVLMGPRRVGKTVLVHHGIQKLLAGGVSPNRICYTSVDHPLYNGLGIEGILASYTECTNIDYKREEC
;
A
#
# COMPACT_ATOMS: atom_id res chain seq x y z
N MET A 1 -18.33 -7.86 -20.94
CA MET A 1 -17.12 -7.25 -20.33
C MET A 1 -15.91 -8.10 -20.72
N LYS A 2 -14.84 -7.51 -21.24
CA LYS A 2 -13.58 -8.25 -21.46
C LYS A 2 -12.94 -8.51 -20.10
N ALA A 3 -12.58 -9.76 -19.82
CA ALA A 3 -11.80 -10.09 -18.64
C ALA A 3 -10.44 -9.37 -18.74
N ILE A 4 -10.10 -8.58 -17.73
CA ILE A 4 -8.80 -7.91 -17.66
C ILE A 4 -7.76 -8.99 -17.38
N PRO A 5 -6.69 -9.12 -18.20
CA PRO A 5 -5.68 -10.15 -17.99
C PRO A 5 -5.02 -10.00 -16.62
N ARG A 6 -4.95 -11.10 -15.86
CA ARG A 6 -4.41 -11.13 -14.49
C ARG A 6 -2.96 -10.65 -14.42
N GLU A 7 -2.17 -10.93 -15.45
CA GLU A 7 -0.80 -10.45 -15.60
C GLU A 7 -0.70 -8.92 -15.60
N GLN A 8 -1.68 -8.22 -16.17
CA GLN A 8 -1.72 -6.75 -16.17
C GLN A 8 -1.98 -6.20 -14.77
N VAL A 9 -2.84 -6.86 -14.01
CA VAL A 9 -3.15 -6.51 -12.61
C VAL A 9 -1.90 -6.67 -11.74
N ILE A 10 -1.21 -7.80 -11.87
CA ILE A 10 0.04 -8.11 -11.17
C ILE A 10 1.12 -7.09 -11.48
N SER A 11 1.35 -6.81 -12.77
CA SER A 11 2.36 -5.85 -13.23
C SER A 11 2.06 -4.43 -12.72
N HIS A 12 0.79 -4.03 -12.75
CA HIS A 12 0.36 -2.74 -12.25
C HIS A 12 0.54 -2.63 -10.72
N LEU A 13 0.15 -3.66 -9.98
CA LEU A 13 0.35 -3.70 -8.53
C LEU A 13 1.83 -3.60 -8.17
N ALA A 14 2.71 -4.30 -8.88
CA ALA A 14 4.15 -4.18 -8.68
C ALA A 14 4.69 -2.76 -9.00
N THR A 15 4.06 -2.05 -9.94
CA THR A 15 4.42 -0.66 -10.28
C THR A 15 4.03 0.32 -9.17
N ASP A 16 2.88 0.11 -8.55
CA ASP A 16 2.40 0.90 -7.39
C ASP A 16 3.24 0.67 -6.12
N ASN A 17 3.98 -0.44 -6.06
CA ASN A 17 4.76 -0.90 -4.90
C ASN A 17 6.26 -1.03 -5.25
N PRO A 18 6.96 0.05 -5.62
CA PRO A 18 8.36 -0.02 -6.04
C PRO A 18 9.29 -0.58 -4.95
N TRP A 19 8.91 -0.44 -3.67
CA TRP A 19 9.69 -0.97 -2.54
C TRP A 19 9.73 -2.50 -2.48
N TRP A 20 8.92 -3.24 -3.23
CA TRP A 20 9.05 -4.70 -3.32
C TRP A 20 10.36 -5.14 -3.97
N ARG A 21 11.07 -4.23 -4.64
CA ARG A 21 12.40 -4.48 -5.23
C ARG A 21 13.42 -3.53 -4.63
N ALA A 22 14.69 -3.94 -4.62
CA ALA A 22 15.77 -3.06 -4.24
C ALA A 22 15.73 -1.76 -5.08
N PRO A 23 15.90 -0.57 -4.48
CA PRO A 23 16.48 -0.33 -3.15
C PRO A 23 15.50 -0.34 -1.96
N HIS A 24 14.24 -0.78 -2.14
CA HIS A 24 13.20 -0.80 -1.10
C HIS A 24 12.78 0.61 -0.63
N GLU A 25 12.53 1.50 -1.58
CA GLU A 25 12.18 2.90 -1.33
C GLU A 25 10.82 3.29 -1.93
N ILE A 26 10.19 4.31 -1.36
CA ILE A 26 9.01 4.96 -1.96
C ILE A 26 9.41 5.83 -3.16
N PRO A 27 8.47 6.19 -4.07
CA PRO A 27 8.76 7.07 -5.19
C PRO A 27 9.40 8.41 -4.78
N SER A 28 10.39 8.87 -5.57
CA SER A 28 11.15 10.11 -5.29
C SER A 28 10.27 11.36 -5.19
N MET A 29 9.14 11.38 -5.90
CA MET A 29 8.13 12.44 -5.82
C MET A 29 7.52 12.61 -4.43
N PHE A 30 7.60 11.59 -3.57
CA PHE A 30 7.13 11.62 -2.19
C PHE A 30 8.27 11.71 -1.18
N SER A 31 9.38 11.00 -1.38
CA SER A 31 10.48 10.96 -0.41
C SER A 31 11.17 12.30 -0.18
N GLY A 32 11.23 13.16 -1.21
CA GLY A 32 11.82 14.51 -1.10
C GLY A 32 10.90 15.55 -0.47
N LEU A 33 9.64 15.22 -0.17
CA LEU A 33 8.68 16.15 0.42
C LEU A 33 8.85 16.24 1.94
N GLN A 34 8.61 17.42 2.49
CA GLN A 34 8.57 17.61 3.95
C GLN A 34 7.53 16.69 4.60
N PRO A 35 7.86 16.01 5.71
CA PRO A 35 6.92 15.15 6.43
C PRO A 35 5.63 15.89 6.78
N ARG A 36 4.49 15.21 6.61
CA ARG A 36 3.18 15.79 6.95
C ARG A 36 3.00 15.84 8.47
N PRO A 37 2.41 16.91 9.05
CA PRO A 37 2.28 17.06 10.51
C PRO A 37 1.54 15.91 11.21
N TYR A 38 0.62 15.25 10.51
CA TYR A 38 -0.16 14.12 11.05
C TYR A 38 0.57 12.78 11.00
N LEU A 39 1.81 12.72 10.49
CA LEU A 39 2.55 11.46 10.35
C LEU A 39 2.75 10.78 11.70
N GLU A 40 3.26 11.50 12.70
CA GLU A 40 3.49 10.97 14.04
C GLU A 40 2.20 10.52 14.75
N MET A 41 1.04 11.09 14.36
CA MET A 41 -0.26 10.64 14.86
C MET A 41 -0.80 9.41 14.12
N LEU A 42 -0.43 9.24 12.85
CA LEU A 42 -0.85 8.11 12.01
C LEU A 42 -0.08 6.83 12.34
N LEU A 43 1.24 6.92 12.54
CA LEU A 43 2.12 5.76 12.77
C LEU A 43 1.59 4.78 13.84
N PRO A 44 1.26 5.22 15.08
CA PRO A 44 0.78 4.29 16.10
C PRO A 44 -0.57 3.64 15.75
N LEU A 45 -1.36 4.24 14.85
CA LEU A 45 -2.63 3.68 14.40
C LEU A 45 -2.45 2.57 13.36
N ILE A 46 -1.46 2.70 12.47
CA ILE A 46 -1.18 1.72 11.41
C ILE A 46 -0.26 0.59 11.87
N GLU A 47 0.52 0.81 12.94
CA GLU A 47 1.37 -0.22 13.57
C GLU A 47 0.63 -1.06 14.61
N MET A 48 -0.61 -0.69 14.97
CA MET A 48 -1.39 -1.39 15.98
C MET A 48 -1.88 -2.75 15.46
N ALA A 49 -1.31 -3.83 15.98
CA ALA A 49 -1.70 -5.20 15.60
C ALA A 49 -3.07 -5.63 16.17
N ALA A 50 -3.45 -5.11 17.34
CA ALA A 50 -4.70 -5.48 18.01
C ALA A 50 -5.37 -4.28 18.69
N PRO A 51 -6.70 -4.11 18.55
CA PRO A 51 -7.60 -4.90 17.70
C PRO A 51 -7.37 -4.64 16.21
N GLN A 52 -7.60 -5.65 15.36
CA GLN A 52 -7.43 -5.55 13.90
C GLN A 52 -8.46 -4.57 13.31
N ARG A 53 -8.05 -3.32 13.08
CA ARG A 53 -8.93 -2.24 12.59
C ARG A 53 -8.32 -1.55 11.38
N ALA A 54 -9.15 -1.30 10.38
CA ALA A 54 -8.77 -0.43 9.28
C ALA A 54 -8.73 1.03 9.76
N VAL A 55 -7.66 1.75 9.42
CA VAL A 55 -7.53 3.18 9.67
C VAL A 55 -8.09 3.95 8.46
N VAL A 56 -9.03 4.87 8.70
CA VAL A 56 -9.64 5.69 7.65
C VAL A 56 -9.13 7.13 7.75
N LEU A 57 -8.37 7.57 6.73
CA LEU A 57 -7.91 8.95 6.60
C LEU A 57 -8.95 9.82 5.89
N MET A 58 -9.63 10.69 6.63
CA MET A 58 -10.66 11.60 6.09
C MET A 58 -10.13 13.02 5.86
N GLY A 59 -10.76 13.75 4.94
CA GLY A 59 -10.50 15.18 4.71
C GLY A 59 -10.71 15.63 3.26
N PRO A 60 -10.61 16.94 2.95
CA PRO A 60 -10.85 17.48 1.61
C PRO A 60 -9.93 16.90 0.52
N ARG A 61 -10.31 17.05 -0.75
CA ARG A 61 -9.48 16.61 -1.89
C ARG A 61 -8.19 17.44 -1.90
N ARG A 62 -7.05 16.79 -2.22
CA ARG A 62 -5.70 17.42 -2.37
C ARG A 62 -5.06 18.01 -1.10
N VAL A 63 -5.49 17.63 0.10
CA VAL A 63 -4.83 18.04 1.37
C VAL A 63 -3.56 17.25 1.73
N GLY A 64 -3.09 16.38 0.84
CA GLY A 64 -1.86 15.60 1.05
C GLY A 64 -2.05 14.25 1.76
N LYS A 65 -3.26 13.69 1.79
CA LYS A 65 -3.52 12.35 2.37
C LYS A 65 -2.67 11.25 1.73
N THR A 66 -2.56 11.23 0.40
CA THR A 66 -1.69 10.27 -0.31
C THR A 66 -0.22 10.43 0.05
N VAL A 67 0.24 11.68 0.21
CA VAL A 67 1.61 11.96 0.66
C VAL A 67 1.83 11.42 2.07
N LEU A 68 0.86 11.62 2.97
CA LEU A 68 0.90 11.09 4.32
C LEU A 68 0.98 9.55 4.34
N VAL A 69 0.23 8.87 3.47
CA VAL A 69 0.30 7.39 3.32
C VAL A 69 1.70 6.95 2.87
N HIS A 70 2.27 7.56 1.84
CA HIS A 70 3.62 7.19 1.38
C HIS A 70 4.71 7.49 2.42
N HIS A 71 4.59 8.60 3.17
CA HIS A 71 5.50 8.86 4.30
C HIS A 71 5.33 7.83 5.42
N GLY A 72 4.12 7.34 5.66
CA GLY A 72 3.87 6.20 6.55
C GLY A 72 4.59 4.94 6.08
N ILE A 73 4.47 4.59 4.80
CA ILE A 73 5.18 3.46 4.19
C ILE A 73 6.70 3.60 4.35
N GLN A 74 7.24 4.80 4.09
CA GLN A 74 8.67 5.08 4.28
C GLN A 74 9.11 4.85 5.73
N LYS A 75 8.30 5.25 6.72
CA LYS A 75 8.58 5.02 8.14
C LYS A 75 8.51 3.54 8.50
N LEU A 76 7.52 2.80 8.00
CA LEU A 76 7.42 1.34 8.20
C LEU A 76 8.66 0.63 7.63
N LEU A 77 9.08 0.97 6.41
CA LEU A 77 10.30 0.42 5.78
C LEU A 77 11.54 0.73 6.62
N ALA A 78 11.69 1.99 7.06
CA ALA A 78 12.80 2.40 7.93
C ALA A 78 12.77 1.72 9.32
N GLY A 79 11.57 1.35 9.80
CA GLY A 79 11.35 0.57 11.02
C GLY A 79 11.63 -0.93 10.88
N GLY A 80 12.02 -1.40 9.69
CA GLY A 80 12.37 -2.80 9.44
C GLY A 80 11.20 -3.69 9.05
N VAL A 81 10.02 -3.11 8.76
CA VAL A 81 8.91 -3.89 8.18
C VAL A 81 9.34 -4.42 6.82
N SER A 82 9.19 -5.72 6.61
CA SER A 82 9.55 -6.36 5.33
C SER A 82 8.81 -5.67 4.18
N PRO A 83 9.51 -5.23 3.12
CA PRO A 83 8.89 -4.48 2.03
C PRO A 83 7.71 -5.21 1.37
N ASN A 84 7.81 -6.53 1.26
CA ASN A 84 6.77 -7.36 0.67
C ASN A 84 5.50 -7.43 1.53
N ARG A 85 5.57 -7.10 2.84
CA ARG A 85 4.41 -7.01 3.74
C ARG A 85 3.64 -5.69 3.63
N ILE A 86 4.17 -4.73 2.88
CA ILE A 86 3.50 -3.44 2.67
C ILE A 86 2.95 -3.42 1.25
N CYS A 87 1.64 -3.24 1.12
CA CYS A 87 0.94 -3.18 -0.16
C CYS A 87 0.09 -1.91 -0.26
N TYR A 88 0.32 -1.13 -1.31
CA TYR A 88 -0.44 0.03 -1.70
C TYR A 88 -1.14 -0.26 -3.03
N THR A 89 -2.39 0.19 -3.16
CA THR A 89 -3.15 0.08 -4.40
C THR A 89 -4.12 1.25 -4.52
N SER A 90 -4.20 1.81 -5.72
CA SER A 90 -5.23 2.77 -6.08
C SER A 90 -6.48 2.04 -6.59
N VAL A 91 -7.47 1.83 -5.73
CA VAL A 91 -8.70 1.06 -6.05
C VAL A 91 -9.57 1.70 -7.13
N ASP A 92 -9.33 2.96 -7.49
CA ASP A 92 -9.99 3.68 -8.58
C ASP A 92 -9.38 3.40 -9.96
N HIS A 93 -8.28 2.65 -10.05
CA HIS A 93 -7.65 2.36 -11.33
C HIS A 93 -8.53 1.45 -12.20
N PRO A 94 -8.75 1.76 -13.50
CA PRO A 94 -9.64 0.99 -14.37
C PRO A 94 -9.30 -0.50 -14.50
N LEU A 95 -8.05 -0.89 -14.22
CA LEU A 95 -7.62 -2.29 -14.21
C LEU A 95 -8.31 -3.12 -13.13
N TYR A 96 -8.80 -2.48 -12.07
CA TYR A 96 -9.52 -3.14 -10.97
C TYR A 96 -11.04 -3.12 -11.18
N ASN A 97 -11.54 -2.61 -12.31
CA ASN A 97 -12.98 -2.57 -12.58
C ASN A 97 -13.59 -3.98 -12.59
N GLY A 98 -14.52 -4.23 -11.69
CA GLY A 98 -15.16 -5.54 -11.52
C GLY A 98 -14.34 -6.54 -10.68
N LEU A 99 -13.17 -6.14 -10.17
CA LEU A 99 -12.37 -6.92 -9.23
C LEU A 99 -12.74 -6.51 -7.80
N GLY A 100 -13.21 -7.47 -6.99
CA GLY A 100 -13.39 -7.24 -5.56
C GLY A 100 -12.05 -7.13 -4.81
N ILE A 101 -12.08 -6.66 -3.56
CA ILE A 101 -10.90 -6.56 -2.69
C ILE A 101 -10.18 -7.92 -2.59
N GLU A 102 -10.93 -9.02 -2.49
CA GLU A 102 -10.36 -10.38 -2.45
C GLU A 102 -9.51 -10.70 -3.69
N GLY A 103 -9.91 -10.22 -4.87
CA GLY A 103 -9.15 -10.41 -6.12
C GLY A 103 -7.86 -9.62 -6.14
N ILE A 104 -7.87 -8.41 -5.56
CA ILE A 104 -6.65 -7.59 -5.38
C ILE A 104 -5.71 -8.30 -4.41
N LEU A 105 -6.21 -8.80 -3.28
CA LEU A 105 -5.43 -9.52 -2.27
C LEU A 105 -4.88 -10.86 -2.81
N ALA A 106 -5.63 -11.56 -3.66
CA ALA A 106 -5.14 -12.74 -4.35
C ALA A 106 -3.98 -12.40 -5.32
N SER A 107 -4.07 -11.25 -6.00
CA SER A 107 -2.99 -10.77 -6.87
C SER A 107 -1.75 -10.39 -6.04
N TYR A 108 -1.93 -9.77 -4.87
CA TYR A 108 -0.85 -9.50 -3.92
C TYR A 108 -0.15 -10.78 -3.47
N THR A 109 -0.91 -11.80 -3.05
CA THR A 109 -0.38 -13.11 -2.61
C THR A 109 0.49 -13.74 -3.70
N GLU A 110 0.05 -13.65 -4.95
CA GLU A 110 0.79 -14.18 -6.10
C GLU A 110 2.08 -13.40 -6.40
N CYS A 111 2.08 -12.08 -6.18
CA CYS A 111 3.27 -11.24 -6.35
C CYS A 111 4.33 -11.49 -5.27
N THR A 112 3.91 -11.70 -4.02
CA THR A 112 4.81 -11.67 -2.85
C THR A 112 5.03 -13.03 -2.20
N ASN A 113 4.23 -14.04 -2.55
CA ASN A 113 4.13 -15.35 -1.89
C ASN A 113 3.70 -15.26 -0.40
N ILE A 114 3.10 -14.15 0.03
CA ILE A 114 2.61 -13.96 1.41
C ILE A 114 1.13 -14.33 1.50
N ASP A 115 0.78 -15.23 2.42
CA ASP A 115 -0.61 -15.58 2.69
C ASP A 115 -1.23 -14.63 3.72
N TYR A 116 -1.95 -13.61 3.23
CA TYR A 116 -2.62 -12.60 4.06
C TYR A 116 -3.69 -13.16 5.02
N LYS A 117 -4.08 -14.44 4.90
CA LYS A 117 -5.05 -15.07 5.81
C LYS A 117 -4.38 -15.78 6.98
N ARG A 118 -3.09 -16.11 6.86
CA ARG A 118 -2.36 -16.94 7.84
C ARG A 118 -1.23 -16.20 8.51
N GLU A 119 -0.63 -15.25 7.81
CA GLU A 119 0.46 -14.45 8.35
C GLU A 119 -0.08 -13.19 9.02
N GLU A 120 0.27 -12.97 10.28
CA GLU A 120 0.11 -11.67 10.93
C GLU A 120 1.03 -10.66 10.22
N CYS A 121 0.44 -9.54 9.80
CA CYS A 121 1.14 -8.42 9.18
C CYS A 121 2.20 -7.85 10.13
#